data_AF-A0A371I8V9-F1
#
_entry.id   AF-A0A371I8V9-F1
#
_cell.length_a   1.000
_cell.length_b   1.000
_cell.length_c   1.000
_cell.angle_alpha   90.00
_cell.angle_beta   90.00
_cell.angle_gamma   90.00
#
_symmetry.space_group_name_H-M   'P 1'
#
loop_
_entity.id
_entity.type
_entity.pdbx_description
1 polymer ?
#
loop_
_entity_poly.entity_id
_entity_poly.type
_entity_poly.pdbx_seq_one_letter_code
_entity_poly.pdbx_strand_id
1 'polypeptide(L)'
;MGLQVMKGRKSQWIPTTVDLENHIIVPEIDSDIEYPDRFVEDYISNLTKTPLDLSKPLWEVHLLNIRTSDAEAVAIVRIHHSIGDGASLISLLLAATRKTSDPDALPTVPTQKRSDTSRHRSSPFCCWLLAIWWGLLLILHTMLDMLLFTLTIFFIKDTPTPLKGAPGVQLNNKRFVYRTVSMDHIKIVKNEMKTTG
;
A
#
# COMPACT_ATOMS: atom_id res chain seq x y z
N MET A 1 -8.40 -2.67 -20.51
CA MET A 1 -8.51 -1.66 -19.43
C MET A 1 -9.76 -0.82 -19.68
N GLY A 2 -10.51 -0.45 -18.64
CA GLY A 2 -11.73 0.34 -18.78
C GLY A 2 -11.54 1.77 -18.30
N LEU A 3 -12.30 2.71 -18.85
CA LEU A 3 -12.44 4.07 -18.34
C LEU A 3 -13.65 4.13 -17.41
N GLN A 4 -13.54 4.84 -16.30
CA GLN A 4 -14.68 5.12 -15.44
C GLN A 4 -15.35 6.43 -15.89
N VAL A 5 -16.53 6.33 -16.51
CA VAL A 5 -17.31 7.51 -16.94
C VAL A 5 -18.45 7.76 -15.95
N MET A 6 -18.62 9.01 -15.52
CA MET A 6 -19.78 9.42 -14.73
C MET A 6 -20.94 9.78 -15.65
N LYS A 7 -22.02 8.98 -15.62
CA LYS A 7 -23.27 9.29 -16.32
C LYS A 7 -24.37 9.53 -15.28
N GLY A 8 -24.56 10.79 -14.90
CA GLY A 8 -25.44 11.16 -13.78
C GLY A 8 -24.84 10.78 -12.42
N ARG A 9 -25.60 10.10 -11.54
CA ARG A 9 -25.11 9.62 -10.22
C ARG A 9 -24.45 8.23 -10.24
N LYS A 10 -24.35 7.57 -11.40
CA LYS A 10 -23.79 6.23 -11.51
C LYS A 10 -22.47 6.28 -12.30
N SER A 11 -21.43 5.66 -11.75
CA SER A 11 -20.18 5.42 -12.46
C SER A 11 -20.30 4.13 -13.28
N GLN A 12 -19.96 4.20 -14.56
CA GLN A 12 -20.00 3.06 -15.47
C GLN A 12 -18.60 2.82 -16.03
N TRP A 13 -18.15 1.56 -15.99
CA TRP A 13 -16.92 1.12 -16.62
C TRP A 13 -17.19 0.87 -18.10
N ILE A 14 -16.50 1.60 -18.96
CA ILE A 14 -16.60 1.46 -20.41
C ILE A 14 -15.24 0.92 -20.92
N PRO A 15 -15.21 -0.15 -21.73
CA PRO A 15 -13.99 -0.57 -22.39
C PRO A 15 -13.44 0.58 -23.24
N THR A 16 -12.20 0.99 -22.99
CA THR A 16 -11.56 2.11 -23.70
C THR A 16 -10.22 1.66 -24.23
N THR A 17 -9.90 2.10 -25.45
CA THR A 17 -8.58 1.92 -26.04
C THR A 17 -7.58 2.73 -25.23
N VAL A 18 -6.63 2.04 -24.60
CA VAL A 18 -5.56 2.69 -23.84
C VAL A 18 -4.51 3.16 -24.82
N ASP A 19 -4.28 4.46 -24.86
CA ASP A 19 -3.15 5.05 -25.54
C ASP A 19 -1.98 5.17 -24.56
N LEU A 20 -0.94 4.34 -24.74
CA LEU A 20 0.22 4.27 -23.87
C LEU A 20 1.00 5.59 -23.83
N GLU A 21 1.02 6.34 -24.93
CA GLU A 21 1.78 7.60 -25.04
C GLU A 21 1.20 8.67 -24.11
N ASN A 22 -0.10 8.62 -23.84
CA ASN A 22 -0.79 9.55 -22.94
C ASN A 22 -0.67 9.21 -21.45
N HIS A 23 -0.08 8.05 -21.12
CA HIS A 23 0.10 7.58 -19.75
C HIS A 23 1.58 7.50 -19.35
N ILE A 24 2.51 7.41 -20.31
CA ILE A 24 3.95 7.43 -20.09
C ILE A 24 4.46 8.85 -20.31
N ILE A 25 4.78 9.54 -19.23
CA ILE A 25 5.28 10.91 -19.25
C ILE A 25 6.78 10.85 -19.03
N VAL A 26 7.56 11.29 -20.04
CA VAL A 26 9.01 11.45 -19.94
C VAL A 26 9.30 12.95 -19.96
N PRO A 27 9.47 13.60 -18.79
CA PRO A 27 9.82 15.01 -18.76
C PRO A 27 11.21 15.20 -19.36
N GLU A 28 11.38 16.26 -20.17
CA GLU A 28 12.72 16.74 -20.50
C GLU A 28 13.31 17.39 -19.24
N ILE A 29 14.41 16.82 -18.76
CA ILE A 29 15.08 17.26 -17.53
C ILE A 29 16.47 17.72 -17.91
N ASP A 30 16.87 18.90 -17.40
CA ASP A 30 18.22 19.40 -17.61
C ASP A 30 19.24 18.47 -16.94
N SER A 31 20.38 18.30 -17.60
CA SER A 31 21.45 17.39 -17.15
C SER A 31 22.22 17.98 -15.95
N ASP A 32 22.17 19.31 -15.77
CA ASP A 32 22.97 20.06 -14.80
C ASP A 32 22.22 20.40 -13.50
N ILE A 33 21.40 19.46 -13.00
CA ILE A 33 20.67 19.66 -11.75
C ILE A 33 21.63 19.54 -10.56
N GLU A 34 21.79 20.62 -9.80
CA GLU A 34 22.67 20.70 -8.62
C GLU A 34 22.26 19.72 -7.49
N TYR A 35 20.95 19.44 -7.34
CA TYR A 35 20.41 18.55 -6.30
C TYR A 35 19.37 17.55 -6.86
N PRO A 36 19.79 16.43 -7.48
CA PRO A 36 18.89 15.49 -8.16
C PRO A 36 17.91 14.81 -7.22
N ASP A 37 18.33 14.42 -6.01
CA ASP A 37 17.43 13.80 -5.02
C ASP A 37 16.30 14.75 -4.59
N ARG A 38 16.63 16.04 -4.38
CA ARG A 38 15.65 17.06 -4.01
C ARG A 38 14.67 17.32 -5.16
N PHE A 39 15.16 17.32 -6.40
CA PHE A 39 14.29 17.46 -7.56
C PHE A 39 13.23 16.35 -7.62
N VAL A 40 13.62 15.10 -7.35
CA VAL A 40 12.67 13.97 -7.27
C VAL A 40 11.65 14.19 -6.14
N GLU A 41 12.09 14.59 -4.95
CA GLU A 41 11.21 14.89 -3.80
C GLU A 41 10.16 15.96 -4.16
N ASP A 42 10.59 17.05 -4.78
CA ASP A 42 9.74 18.17 -5.18
C ASP A 42 8.81 17.79 -6.34
N TYR A 43 9.28 16.98 -7.29
CA TYR A 43 8.47 16.45 -8.39
C TYR A 43 7.33 15.57 -7.86
N ILE A 44 7.64 14.63 -6.96
CA ILE A 44 6.63 13.79 -6.30
C ILE A 44 5.64 14.65 -5.51
N SER A 45 6.14 15.64 -4.75
CA SER A 45 5.30 16.57 -4.00
C SER A 45 4.30 17.30 -4.92
N ASN A 46 4.75 17.78 -6.07
CA ASN A 46 3.89 18.44 -7.04
C ASN A 46 2.88 17.49 -7.69
N LEU A 47 3.26 16.24 -8.00
CA LEU A 47 2.32 15.24 -8.50
C LEU A 47 1.17 14.96 -7.52
N THR A 48 1.41 15.04 -6.21
CA THR A 48 0.34 14.84 -5.22
C THR A 48 -0.66 15.99 -5.15
N LYS A 49 -0.34 17.16 -5.71
CA LYS A 49 -1.22 18.35 -5.71
C LYS A 49 -2.13 18.41 -6.93
N THR A 50 -1.70 17.86 -8.07
CA THR A 50 -2.49 17.87 -9.30
C THR A 50 -3.47 16.70 -9.28
N PRO A 51 -4.77 16.86 -9.53
CA PRO A 51 -5.67 15.71 -9.70
C PRO A 51 -5.34 14.96 -10.99
N LEU A 52 -5.59 13.64 -11.02
CA LEU A 52 -5.54 12.87 -12.27
C LEU A 52 -6.67 13.30 -13.19
N ASP A 53 -6.39 13.35 -14.49
CA ASP A 53 -7.42 13.61 -15.49
C ASP A 53 -8.41 12.43 -15.52
N LEU A 54 -9.68 12.74 -15.23
CA LEU A 54 -10.76 11.76 -15.21
C LEU A 54 -11.23 11.36 -16.63
N SER A 55 -10.75 12.03 -17.68
CA SER A 55 -11.07 11.73 -19.07
C SER A 55 -10.31 10.50 -19.59
N LYS A 56 -9.25 10.08 -18.90
CA LYS A 56 -8.40 8.92 -19.22
C LYS A 56 -8.33 7.91 -18.06
N PRO A 57 -7.89 6.66 -18.30
CA PRO A 57 -7.65 5.71 -17.22
C PRO A 57 -6.80 6.32 -16.10
N LEU A 58 -7.20 6.12 -14.85
CA LEU A 58 -6.69 6.86 -13.69
C LEU A 58 -5.33 6.37 -13.19
N TRP A 59 -4.36 6.25 -14.10
CA TRP A 59 -2.99 5.88 -13.80
C TRP A 59 -2.02 6.61 -14.73
N GLU A 60 -0.83 6.90 -14.24
CA GLU A 60 0.25 7.56 -15.00
C GLU A 60 1.59 7.00 -14.56
N VAL A 61 2.56 6.94 -15.49
CA VAL A 61 3.94 6.53 -15.24
C VAL A 61 4.84 7.67 -15.67
N HIS A 62 5.62 8.21 -14.74
CA HIS A 62 6.60 9.25 -15.01
C HIS A 62 8.00 8.63 -14.98
N LEU A 63 8.72 8.73 -16.09
CA LEU A 63 10.09 8.25 -16.20
C LEU A 63 11.04 9.44 -16.15
N LEU A 64 11.73 9.59 -15.03
CA LEU A 64 12.72 10.64 -14.83
C LEU A 64 14.10 10.05 -15.14
N ASN A 65 14.69 10.44 -16.26
CA ASN A 65 16.03 10.04 -16.65
C ASN A 65 17.09 10.92 -15.96
N ILE A 66 17.13 10.85 -14.64
CA ILE A 66 18.11 11.55 -13.81
C ILE A 66 18.85 10.59 -12.90
N ARG A 67 20.16 10.81 -12.78
CA ARG A 67 21.02 10.07 -11.87
C ARG A 67 20.91 10.69 -10.48
N THR A 68 20.29 9.97 -9.56
CA THR A 68 20.22 10.34 -8.14
C THR A 68 21.37 9.69 -7.37
N SER A 69 21.46 9.96 -6.07
CA SER A 69 22.47 9.32 -5.22
C SER A 69 22.34 7.78 -5.17
N ASP A 70 21.13 7.25 -5.38
CA ASP A 70 20.79 5.84 -5.19
C ASP A 70 20.42 5.11 -6.50
N ALA A 71 20.14 5.81 -7.61
CA ALA A 71 19.64 5.21 -8.85
C ALA A 71 20.08 5.96 -10.12
N GLU A 72 20.25 5.22 -11.22
CA GLU A 72 20.58 5.76 -12.55
C GLU A 72 19.37 6.42 -13.25
N ALA A 73 18.15 6.01 -12.90
CA ALA A 73 16.90 6.58 -13.37
C ALA A 73 15.79 6.31 -12.34
N VAL A 74 14.74 7.13 -12.34
CA VAL A 74 13.62 7.02 -11.39
C VAL A 74 12.31 6.88 -12.13
N ALA A 75 11.56 5.82 -11.84
CA ALA A 75 10.20 5.62 -12.33
C ALA A 75 9.19 5.89 -11.22
N ILE A 76 8.25 6.80 -11.46
CA ILE A 76 7.17 7.15 -10.52
C ILE A 76 5.86 6.67 -11.11
N VAL A 77 5.19 5.75 -10.42
CA VAL A 77 3.89 5.24 -10.84
C VAL A 77 2.81 5.85 -9.95
N ARG A 78 1.85 6.52 -10.58
CA ARG A 78 0.73 7.17 -9.93
C ARG A 78 -0.56 6.44 -10.29
N ILE A 79 -1.33 6.04 -9.30
CA ILE A 79 -2.56 5.27 -9.50
C ILE A 79 -3.64 5.80 -8.57
N HIS A 80 -4.84 6.02 -9.10
CA HIS A 80 -5.99 6.40 -8.28
C HIS A 80 -6.51 5.22 -7.45
N HIS A 81 -6.87 5.49 -6.19
CA HIS A 81 -7.31 4.45 -5.24
C HIS A 81 -8.54 3.65 -5.68
N SER A 82 -9.34 4.19 -6.62
CA SER A 82 -10.48 3.46 -7.20
C SER A 82 -10.09 2.37 -8.21
N ILE A 83 -8.85 2.33 -8.69
CA ILE A 83 -8.38 1.31 -9.65
C ILE A 83 -8.12 -0.04 -8.97
N GLY A 84 -7.72 -0.02 -7.71
CA GLY A 84 -7.39 -1.23 -6.97
C GLY A 84 -6.99 -0.94 -5.53
N ASP A 85 -7.24 -1.91 -4.67
CA ASP A 85 -6.71 -1.94 -3.32
C ASP A 85 -5.20 -2.30 -3.34
N GLY A 86 -4.48 -1.95 -2.27
CA GLY A 86 -3.02 -2.14 -2.21
C GLY A 86 -2.58 -3.60 -2.45
N ALA A 87 -3.41 -4.58 -2.07
CA ALA A 87 -3.11 -5.99 -2.31
C ALA A 87 -3.25 -6.38 -3.79
N SER A 88 -4.27 -5.90 -4.50
CA SER A 88 -4.42 -6.12 -5.94
C SER A 88 -3.28 -5.47 -6.74
N LEU A 89 -2.84 -4.27 -6.33
CA LEU A 89 -1.73 -3.59 -7.00
C LEU A 89 -0.40 -4.35 -6.82
N ILE A 90 -0.10 -4.81 -5.60
CA ILE A 90 1.07 -5.64 -5.33
C ILE A 90 0.99 -6.96 -6.12
N SER A 91 -0.19 -7.57 -6.20
CA SER A 91 -0.41 -8.80 -6.97
C SER A 91 -0.17 -8.59 -8.46
N LEU A 92 -0.60 -7.45 -9.02
CA LEU A 92 -0.34 -7.08 -10.41
C LEU A 92 1.15 -6.86 -10.65
N LEU A 93 1.83 -6.13 -9.77
CA LEU A 93 3.28 -5.91 -9.86
C LEU A 93 4.06 -7.24 -9.83
N LEU A 94 3.67 -8.15 -8.93
CA LEU A 94 4.24 -9.49 -8.86
C LEU A 94 3.94 -10.30 -10.12
N ALA A 95 2.73 -10.22 -10.67
CA ALA A 95 2.38 -10.90 -11.92
C ALA A 95 3.14 -10.35 -13.14
N ALA A 96 3.44 -9.04 -13.13
CA ALA A 96 4.20 -8.34 -14.16
C ALA A 96 5.71 -8.54 -14.05
N THR A 97 6.19 -9.05 -12.91
CA THR A 97 7.62 -9.35 -12.69
C THR A 97 7.89 -10.84 -12.87
N ARG A 98 9.15 -11.18 -13.10
CA ARG A 98 9.63 -12.56 -13.26
C ARG A 98 10.76 -12.83 -12.28
N LYS A 99 10.95 -14.09 -11.90
CA LYS A 99 12.10 -14.46 -11.07
C LYS A 99 13.38 -14.17 -11.84
N THR A 100 14.33 -13.53 -11.17
CA THR A 100 15.68 -13.31 -11.74
C THR A 100 16.41 -14.63 -11.99
N SER A 101 16.06 -15.69 -11.27
CA SER A 101 16.60 -17.04 -11.44
C SER A 101 15.90 -17.86 -12.54
N ASP A 102 14.68 -17.49 -12.93
CA ASP A 102 13.87 -18.21 -13.91
C ASP A 102 12.90 -17.21 -14.60
N PRO A 103 13.18 -16.83 -15.86
CA PRO A 103 12.44 -15.79 -16.57
C PRO A 103 10.99 -16.17 -16.90
N ASP A 104 10.61 -17.44 -16.81
CA ASP A 104 9.23 -17.89 -17.07
C ASP A 104 8.41 -18.05 -15.78
N ALA A 105 9.06 -18.04 -14.61
CA ALA A 105 8.39 -18.24 -13.33
C ALA A 105 7.92 -16.92 -12.70
N LEU A 106 6.67 -16.92 -12.23
CA LEU A 106 6.12 -15.85 -11.39
C LEU A 106 6.77 -15.86 -9.99
N PRO A 107 6.97 -14.68 -9.37
CA PRO A 107 7.40 -14.60 -7.99
C PRO A 107 6.36 -15.24 -7.06
N THR A 108 6.80 -16.21 -6.27
CA THR A 108 5.95 -16.94 -5.33
C THR A 108 5.88 -16.18 -4.01
N VAL A 109 4.69 -15.69 -3.62
CA VAL A 109 4.48 -15.16 -2.27
C VAL A 109 4.30 -16.34 -1.32
N PRO A 110 5.06 -16.42 -0.21
CA PRO A 110 4.87 -17.49 0.77
C PRO A 110 3.46 -17.39 1.35
N THR A 111 2.63 -18.35 1.00
CA THR A 111 1.30 -18.51 1.57
C THR A 111 1.45 -19.26 2.88
N GLN A 112 1.04 -18.65 4.00
CA GLN A 112 1.00 -19.36 5.27
C GLN A 112 0.08 -20.57 5.12
N LYS A 113 0.68 -21.76 5.22
CA LYS A 113 -0.03 -23.03 5.22
C LYS A 113 -0.86 -23.07 6.50
N ARG A 114 -2.18 -22.91 6.39
CA ARG A 114 -3.08 -23.17 7.51
C ARG A 114 -2.89 -24.62 7.91
N SER A 115 -2.45 -24.84 9.15
CA SER A 115 -2.37 -26.18 9.72
C SER A 115 -3.79 -26.73 9.83
N ASP A 116 -4.06 -27.82 9.11
CA ASP A 116 -5.28 -28.60 9.30
C ASP A 116 -5.26 -29.16 10.72
N THR A 117 -6.04 -28.55 11.61
CA THR A 117 -6.29 -29.10 12.94
C THR A 117 -7.15 -30.35 12.78
N SER A 118 -6.54 -31.50 13.04
CA SER A 118 -7.20 -32.80 13.07
C SER A 118 -8.41 -32.74 14.02
N ARG A 119 -9.63 -32.84 13.47
CA ARG A 119 -10.87 -32.88 14.23
C ARG A 119 -10.88 -34.13 15.12
N HIS A 120 -10.62 -33.96 16.41
CA HIS A 120 -10.88 -34.99 17.39
C HIS A 120 -12.40 -35.06 17.65
N ARG A 121 -12.97 -36.26 17.61
CA ARG A 121 -14.41 -36.52 17.65
C ARG A 121 -14.91 -36.39 19.10
N SER A 122 -15.06 -35.16 19.59
CA SER A 122 -15.68 -34.87 20.89
C SER A 122 -17.21 -34.87 20.80
N SER A 123 -17.87 -35.33 21.85
CA SER A 123 -19.34 -35.46 21.95
C SER A 123 -20.05 -34.15 21.57
N PRO A 124 -21.08 -34.19 20.68
CA PRO A 124 -21.68 -32.99 20.09
C PRO A 124 -22.27 -32.03 21.13
N PHE A 125 -22.72 -32.56 22.28
CA PHE A 125 -23.27 -31.76 23.37
C PHE A 125 -22.19 -30.99 24.16
N CYS A 126 -21.04 -31.60 24.40
CA CYS A 126 -19.92 -30.97 25.10
C CYS A 126 -19.27 -29.88 24.22
N CYS A 127 -19.12 -30.14 22.92
CA CYS A 127 -18.64 -29.14 21.96
C CYS A 127 -19.54 -27.91 21.90
N TRP A 128 -20.86 -28.11 21.94
CA TRP A 128 -21.81 -27.00 21.85
C TRP A 128 -21.79 -26.13 23.11
N LEU A 129 -21.74 -26.75 24.30
CA LEU A 129 -21.59 -26.03 25.56
C LEU A 129 -20.25 -25.29 25.66
N LEU A 130 -19.14 -25.93 25.24
CA LEU A 130 -17.83 -25.29 25.19
C LEU A 130 -17.80 -24.15 24.17
N ALA A 131 -18.47 -24.29 23.02
CA ALA A 131 -18.56 -23.23 22.01
C ALA A 131 -19.39 -22.03 22.50
N ILE A 132 -20.49 -22.27 23.23
CA ILE A 132 -21.28 -21.21 23.87
C ILE A 132 -20.45 -20.50 24.94
N TRP A 133 -19.74 -21.26 25.78
CA TRP A 133 -18.87 -20.70 26.82
C TRP A 133 -17.73 -19.87 26.22
N TRP A 134 -17.07 -20.39 25.19
CA TRP A 134 -16.06 -19.66 24.42
C TRP A 134 -16.63 -18.42 23.75
N GLY A 135 -17.81 -18.52 23.14
CA GLY A 135 -18.49 -17.39 22.54
C GLY A 135 -18.82 -16.29 23.56
N LEU A 136 -19.27 -16.68 24.76
CA LEU A 136 -19.58 -15.77 25.85
C LEU A 136 -18.32 -15.11 26.44
N LEU A 137 -17.24 -15.87 26.60
CA LEU A 137 -15.92 -15.33 26.97
C LEU A 137 -15.37 -14.37 25.91
N LEU A 138 -15.55 -14.70 24.62
CA LEU A 138 -15.13 -13.84 23.51
C LEU A 138 -15.94 -12.54 23.51
N ILE A 139 -17.26 -12.61 23.70
CA ILE A 139 -18.11 -11.42 23.84
C ILE A 139 -17.65 -10.57 25.03
N LEU A 140 -17.40 -11.15 26.20
CA LEU A 140 -16.92 -10.41 27.37
C LEU A 140 -15.54 -9.78 27.12
N HIS A 141 -14.61 -10.49 26.49
CA HIS A 141 -13.30 -9.96 26.16
C HIS A 141 -13.40 -8.81 25.16
N THR A 142 -14.22 -8.96 24.11
CA THR A 142 -14.45 -7.88 23.14
C THR A 142 -15.16 -6.67 23.76
N MET A 143 -16.07 -6.87 24.71
CA MET A 143 -16.70 -5.79 25.46
C MET A 143 -15.69 -5.07 26.37
N LEU A 144 -14.81 -5.82 27.06
CA LEU A 144 -13.72 -5.25 27.85
C LEU A 144 -12.72 -4.50 26.98
N ASP A 145 -12.32 -5.04 25.84
CA ASP A 145 -11.43 -4.38 24.88
C ASP A 145 -12.08 -3.11 24.32
N MET A 146 -13.38 -3.16 23.97
CA MET A 146 -14.13 -2.00 23.51
C MET A 146 -14.24 -0.94 24.61
N LEU A 147 -14.48 -1.34 25.86
CA LEU A 147 -14.50 -0.44 27.02
C LEU A 147 -13.12 0.15 27.31
N LEU A 148 -12.07 -0.66 27.26
CA LEU A 148 -10.69 -0.22 27.44
C LEU A 148 -10.27 0.72 26.32
N PHE A 149 -10.66 0.44 25.07
CA PHE A 149 -10.37 1.28 23.91
C PHE A 149 -11.11 2.61 24.00
N THR A 150 -12.38 2.61 24.39
CA THR A 150 -13.16 3.84 24.60
C THR A 150 -12.62 4.66 25.77
N LEU A 151 -12.26 4.04 26.89
CA LEU A 151 -11.56 4.70 28.00
C LEU A 151 -10.20 5.23 27.57
N THR A 152 -9.45 4.46 26.76
CA THR A 152 -8.16 4.87 26.22
C THR A 152 -8.32 6.07 25.29
N ILE A 153 -9.35 6.13 24.43
CA ILE A 153 -9.64 7.31 23.60
C ILE A 153 -10.04 8.50 24.47
N PHE A 154 -10.85 8.29 25.51
CA PHE A 154 -11.31 9.38 26.37
C PHE A 154 -10.20 9.92 27.28
N PHE A 155 -9.25 9.06 27.67
CA PHE A 155 -8.16 9.38 28.59
C PHE A 155 -6.85 9.77 27.86
N ILE A 156 -6.59 9.21 26.67
CA ILE A 156 -5.59 9.72 25.73
C ILE A 156 -6.20 10.95 25.06
N LYS A 157 -6.11 12.07 25.78
CA LYS A 157 -6.01 13.35 25.10
C LYS A 157 -4.74 13.26 24.27
N ASP A 158 -4.91 13.08 22.96
CA ASP A 158 -3.84 12.86 21.98
C ASP A 158 -2.54 13.54 22.42
N THR A 159 -1.58 12.72 22.85
CA THR A 159 -0.24 13.23 23.14
C THR A 159 0.23 13.91 21.86
N PRO A 160 0.74 15.15 21.92
CA PRO A 160 1.27 15.82 20.75
C PRO A 160 2.51 15.04 20.29
N THR A 161 2.28 14.04 19.44
CA THR A 161 3.35 13.33 18.77
C THR A 161 3.95 14.27 17.73
N PRO A 162 5.25 14.19 17.44
CA PRO A 162 5.88 14.99 16.39
C PRO A 162 5.29 14.72 14.98
N LEU A 163 4.45 13.68 14.84
CA LEU A 163 3.68 13.35 13.64
C LEU A 163 2.31 14.04 13.59
N LYS A 164 1.80 14.56 14.71
CA LYS A 164 0.52 15.27 14.77
C LYS A 164 0.72 16.72 14.32
N GLY A 165 0.47 16.95 13.03
CA GLY A 165 0.52 18.29 12.44
C GLY A 165 -0.43 19.26 13.16
N ALA A 166 0.03 20.50 13.37
CA ALA A 166 -0.81 21.57 13.92
C ALA A 166 -2.10 21.75 13.10
N PRO A 167 -3.21 22.19 13.72
CA PRO A 167 -4.44 22.51 13.00
C PRO A 167 -4.13 23.50 11.86
N GLY A 168 -4.44 23.12 10.62
CA GLY A 168 -4.11 23.89 9.40
C GLY A 168 -2.99 23.29 8.54
N VAL A 169 -2.21 22.31 9.04
CA VAL A 169 -1.12 21.66 8.28
C VAL A 169 -1.64 20.79 7.12
N GLN A 170 -2.94 20.47 7.08
CA GLN A 170 -3.55 19.75 5.94
C GLN A 170 -3.37 20.48 4.59
N LEU A 171 -3.29 21.81 4.62
CA LEU A 171 -3.09 22.66 3.43
C LEU A 171 -1.62 22.97 3.15
N ASN A 172 -0.71 22.59 4.04
CA ASN A 172 0.69 22.93 3.92
C ASN A 172 1.41 21.95 2.98
N ASN A 173 2.47 22.43 2.32
CA ASN A 173 3.20 21.63 1.34
C ASN A 173 3.75 20.37 2.01
N LYS A 174 3.25 19.19 1.64
CA LYS A 174 3.77 17.92 2.16
C LYS A 174 5.11 17.67 1.49
N ARG A 175 6.18 17.78 2.27
CA ARG A 175 7.51 17.37 1.85
C ARG A 175 7.57 15.86 1.86
N PHE A 176 7.82 15.28 0.69
CA PHE A 176 8.14 13.86 0.58
C PHE A 176 9.65 13.72 0.72
N VAL A 177 10.07 12.79 1.58
CA VAL A 177 11.47 12.39 1.70
C VAL A 177 11.46 10.88 1.54
N TYR A 178 12.17 10.38 0.53
CA TYR A 178 12.34 8.94 0.39
C TYR A 178 13.62 8.52 1.11
N ARG A 179 13.58 7.30 1.66
CA ARG A 179 14.74 6.65 2.25
C ARG A 179 14.81 5.26 1.65
N THR A 180 15.95 4.96 1.06
CA THR A 180 16.29 3.61 0.62
C THR A 180 16.68 2.79 1.85
N VAL A 181 16.09 1.61 1.99
CA VAL A 181 16.42 0.66 3.06
C VAL A 181 17.01 -0.58 2.40
N SER A 182 18.23 -0.94 2.81
CA SER A 182 18.89 -2.14 2.29
C SER A 182 18.11 -3.39 2.71
N MET A 183 17.86 -4.26 1.73
CA MET A 183 17.21 -5.56 1.96
C MET A 183 18.04 -6.46 2.89
N ASP A 184 19.35 -6.28 2.95
CA ASP A 184 20.21 -7.10 3.80
C ASP A 184 20.00 -6.79 5.29
N HIS A 185 19.71 -5.53 5.64
CA HIS A 185 19.33 -5.18 7.01
C HIS A 185 17.99 -5.81 7.42
N ILE A 186 17.04 -5.92 6.47
CA ILE A 186 15.75 -6.56 6.71
C ILE A 186 15.93 -8.06 6.97
N LYS A 187 16.84 -8.72 6.23
CA LYS A 187 17.18 -10.14 6.45
C LYS A 187 17.79 -10.38 7.83
N ILE A 188 18.67 -9.49 8.30
CA ILE A 188 19.29 -9.59 9.63
C ILE A 188 18.19 -9.53 10.71
N VAL A 189 17.32 -8.52 10.65
CA VAL A 189 16.22 -8.38 11.62
C VAL A 189 15.27 -9.58 11.59
N LYS A 190 14.95 -10.10 10.41
CA LYS A 190 14.13 -11.31 10.27
C LYS A 190 14.78 -12.52 10.94
N ASN A 191 16.09 -12.71 10.73
CA ASN A 191 16.83 -13.82 11.33
C ASN A 191 16.88 -13.71 12.86
N GLU A 192 17.09 -12.50 13.39
CA GLU A 192 17.11 -12.23 14.83
C GLU A 192 15.73 -12.41 15.49
N MET A 193 14.66 -12.01 14.81
CA MET A 193 13.29 -12.14 15.33
C MET A 193 12.78 -13.59 15.39
N LYS A 194 13.54 -14.59 14.90
CA LYS A 194 13.14 -16.01 14.86
C LYS A 194 11.72 -16.24 14.35
N THR A 195 11.23 -15.39 13.44
CA THR A 195 9.93 -15.58 12.80
C THR A 195 10.10 -16.61 11.68
N THR A 196 10.06 -17.88 12.08
CA THR A 196 10.02 -19.04 11.20
C THR A 196 8.79 -18.93 10.30
N GLY A 197 9.03 -18.81 8.99
CA GLY A 197 8.00 -19.02 7.97
C GLY A 197 7.92 -20.49 7.61
#